data_AF-A0A9X7JHS6-F1
#
_entry.id   AF-A0A9X7JHS6-F1
#
_cell.length_a   1.000
_cell.length_b   1.000
_cell.length_c   1.000
_cell.angle_alpha   90.00
_cell.angle_beta   90.00
_cell.angle_gamma   90.00
#
_symmetry.space_group_name_H-M   'P 1'
#
loop_
_entity.id
_entity.type
_entity.pdbx_description
1 polymer ?
#
loop_
_entity_poly.entity_id
_entity_poly.type
_entity_poly.pdbx_seq_one_letter_code
_entity_poly.pdbx_strand_id
1 'polypeptide(L)'
;GRLARVRTGRRIGALALGIALAVPAALPSMQGGLFEPAGRGADPGSGPGGTTSVKPLVALQDSLNQPENRELLRLRSSAENTRDLYLRIVALDRFDGAAWQTTDRPLMELPAALPAPPGLAAGVRTSRVDTSLTASDGYAQNYLPLPYPAEEVRTEGRWRYEPEGRVLAGERGQTTRGVRYQVSSLQVEPTAAQLAAAPAPPEEILRAYTRVPSSLPPVVAQTARKVTAGSANAYQQAVMLQDWFSVGGGFQYDTQVASGTGVEAVARFLAAKRGFCIHFSFSMAAMARTLGIPARVAVGFMPGTPMADGSVSVGSKDAHAWPELYFEGVGWTRFEPTPSRGTTPEYTVAEPSPGAEPGAGPAPLPDRTAVPPSVPKGTDACPPAQKRLGECRSPAAPAEGSGPSSGGPSAGTVAGVAVAALAVLGLPLLPMLWRRRVRA
;
A
#
# COMPACT_ATOMS: atom_id res chain seq x y z
N GLY A 1 24.96 -36.74 -51.89
CA GLY A 1 25.28 -36.30 -50.51
C GLY A 1 24.10 -35.63 -49.82
N ARG A 2 23.13 -36.41 -49.31
CA ARG A 2 21.98 -35.89 -48.54
C ARG A 2 22.16 -35.93 -47.01
N LEU A 3 23.19 -36.63 -46.51
CA LEU A 3 23.46 -36.79 -45.08
C LEU A 3 24.26 -35.62 -44.45
N ALA A 4 24.91 -34.78 -45.26
CA ALA A 4 25.72 -33.67 -44.76
C ALA A 4 24.91 -32.40 -44.41
N ARG A 5 23.71 -32.19 -44.99
CA ARG A 5 22.88 -30.99 -44.73
C ARG A 5 22.06 -31.05 -43.44
N VAL A 6 21.78 -32.25 -42.91
CA VAL A 6 20.93 -32.42 -41.71
C VAL A 6 21.69 -32.09 -40.41
N ARG A 7 23.02 -32.29 -40.37
CA ARG A 7 23.82 -32.00 -39.17
C ARG A 7 24.07 -30.51 -38.92
N THR A 8 24.08 -29.69 -39.97
CA THR A 8 24.33 -28.24 -39.85
C THR A 8 23.07 -27.49 -39.39
N GLY A 9 21.88 -27.90 -39.86
CA GLY A 9 20.60 -27.32 -39.42
C GLY A 9 20.30 -27.55 -37.94
N ARG A 10 20.65 -28.73 -37.41
CA ARG A 10 20.47 -29.06 -35.98
C ARG A 10 21.33 -28.20 -35.03
N ARG A 11 22.49 -27.73 -35.48
CA ARG A 11 23.41 -26.91 -34.67
C ARG A 11 23.00 -25.44 -34.64
N ILE A 12 22.49 -24.92 -35.76
CA ILE A 12 21.94 -23.56 -35.83
C ILE A 12 20.63 -23.48 -35.01
N GLY A 13 19.79 -24.52 -35.07
CA GLY A 13 18.58 -24.60 -34.25
C GLY A 13 18.85 -24.62 -32.75
N ALA A 14 19.86 -25.39 -32.30
CA ALA A 14 20.24 -25.44 -30.89
C ALA A 14 20.84 -24.11 -30.38
N LEU A 15 21.62 -23.42 -31.21
CA LEU A 15 22.22 -22.12 -30.86
C LEU A 15 21.16 -21.01 -30.79
N ALA A 16 20.23 -20.97 -31.75
CA ALA A 16 19.12 -20.02 -31.75
C ALA A 16 18.17 -20.25 -30.56
N LEU A 17 17.89 -21.52 -30.22
CA LEU A 17 17.09 -21.88 -29.05
C LEU A 17 17.78 -21.52 -27.73
N GLY A 18 19.11 -21.71 -27.65
CA GLY A 18 19.91 -21.32 -26.49
C GLY A 18 19.94 -19.81 -26.26
N ILE A 19 20.09 -19.01 -27.33
CA ILE A 19 20.03 -17.55 -27.25
C ILE A 19 18.60 -17.08 -26.91
N ALA A 20 17.57 -17.69 -27.50
CA ALA A 20 16.17 -17.37 -27.21
C ALA A 20 15.75 -17.72 -25.76
N LEU A 21 16.41 -18.69 -25.12
CA LEU A 21 16.17 -19.05 -23.72
C LEU A 21 17.03 -18.24 -22.73
N ALA A 22 18.27 -17.89 -23.10
CA ALA A 22 19.20 -17.18 -22.22
C ALA A 22 18.93 -15.67 -22.15
N VAL A 23 18.51 -15.04 -23.26
CA VAL A 23 18.27 -13.58 -23.30
C VAL A 23 17.11 -13.14 -22.40
N PRO A 24 15.95 -13.84 -22.33
CA PRO A 24 14.89 -13.48 -21.39
C PRO A 24 15.27 -13.66 -19.92
N ALA A 25 16.22 -14.56 -19.61
CA ALA A 25 16.67 -14.83 -18.24
C ALA A 25 17.71 -13.82 -17.73
N ALA A 26 18.40 -13.13 -18.65
CA ALA A 26 19.45 -12.14 -18.34
C ALA A 26 18.97 -10.68 -18.42
N LEU A 27 17.76 -10.44 -18.95
CA LEU A 27 17.15 -9.11 -18.97
C LEU A 27 16.30 -8.93 -17.70
N PRO A 28 16.62 -7.96 -16.82
CA PRO A 28 15.72 -7.61 -15.72
C PRO A 28 14.37 -7.21 -16.31
N SER A 29 13.28 -7.72 -15.74
CA SER A 29 11.91 -7.38 -16.12
C SER A 29 11.70 -5.87 -15.99
N MET A 30 11.79 -5.15 -17.11
CA MET A 30 11.49 -3.73 -17.20
C MET A 30 9.98 -3.52 -17.32
N GLN A 31 9.24 -3.95 -16.30
CA GLN A 31 7.81 -3.75 -16.15
C GLN A 31 7.54 -3.72 -14.65
N GLY A 32 7.43 -2.50 -14.11
CA GLY A 32 7.22 -2.26 -12.68
C GLY A 32 5.79 -1.81 -12.47
N GLY A 33 4.95 -2.72 -11.99
CA GLY A 33 3.57 -2.41 -11.72
C GLY A 33 3.04 -3.05 -10.44
N LEU A 34 2.20 -2.30 -9.72
CA LEU A 34 1.58 -2.75 -8.47
C LEU A 34 0.61 -3.91 -8.68
N PHE A 35 0.18 -4.20 -9.92
CA PHE A 35 -0.88 -5.16 -10.20
C PHE A 35 -0.66 -6.05 -11.44
N GLU A 36 0.57 -6.18 -11.95
CA GLU A 36 0.85 -7.03 -13.12
C GLU A 36 0.99 -8.53 -12.74
N PRO A 37 0.40 -9.47 -13.51
CA PRO A 37 0.70 -10.89 -13.35
C PRO A 37 2.12 -11.19 -13.83
N ALA A 38 2.96 -11.72 -12.94
CA ALA A 38 4.29 -12.20 -13.30
C ALA A 38 4.19 -13.43 -14.24
N GLY A 39 4.58 -13.25 -15.50
CA GLY A 39 5.00 -14.35 -16.37
C GLY A 39 3.92 -14.99 -17.26
N ARG A 40 4.35 -15.34 -18.48
CA ARG A 40 3.60 -15.88 -19.62
C ARG A 40 2.67 -17.05 -19.28
N GLY A 41 1.40 -16.89 -19.65
CA GLY A 41 0.38 -17.93 -19.74
C GLY A 41 -0.95 -17.28 -20.09
N ALA A 42 -1.11 -16.85 -21.34
CA ALA A 42 -2.40 -16.39 -21.83
C ALA A 42 -3.33 -17.61 -21.91
N ASP A 43 -4.24 -17.76 -20.94
CA ASP A 43 -5.40 -18.63 -21.08
C ASP A 43 -6.27 -18.10 -22.23
N PRO A 44 -6.48 -18.86 -23.32
CA PRO A 44 -7.37 -18.44 -24.39
C PRO A 44 -8.81 -18.74 -23.94
N GLY A 45 -9.41 -17.84 -23.16
CA GLY A 45 -10.76 -18.07 -22.64
C GLY A 45 -11.52 -16.88 -22.03
N SER A 46 -10.91 -15.70 -21.86
CA SER A 46 -11.60 -14.57 -21.24
C SER A 46 -12.11 -13.59 -22.28
N GLY A 47 -13.44 -13.49 -22.41
CA GLY A 47 -14.13 -12.49 -23.21
C GLY A 47 -13.82 -11.05 -22.77
N PRO A 48 -14.21 -10.05 -23.57
CA PRO A 48 -13.88 -8.66 -23.33
C PRO A 48 -14.69 -8.14 -22.12
N GLY A 49 -14.11 -8.18 -20.91
CA GLY A 49 -14.75 -7.62 -19.72
C GLY A 49 -14.32 -8.16 -18.36
N GLY A 50 -13.51 -9.24 -18.29
CA GLY A 50 -13.05 -9.78 -17.01
C GLY A 50 -11.84 -9.02 -16.46
N THR A 51 -12.01 -8.27 -15.37
CA THR A 51 -10.92 -7.71 -14.58
C THR A 51 -10.10 -8.83 -13.95
N THR A 52 -8.84 -8.97 -14.37
CA THR A 52 -7.90 -9.97 -13.87
C THR A 52 -7.81 -9.91 -12.34
N SER A 53 -7.95 -11.06 -11.66
CA SER A 53 -7.70 -11.23 -10.23
C SER A 53 -6.26 -10.89 -9.89
N VAL A 54 -6.05 -9.61 -9.61
CA VAL A 54 -4.79 -9.08 -9.11
C VAL A 54 -4.55 -9.64 -7.70
N LYS A 55 -3.28 -9.87 -7.32
CA LYS A 55 -2.88 -10.18 -5.93
C LYS A 55 -2.21 -8.96 -5.29
N PRO A 56 -2.96 -7.99 -4.72
CA PRO A 56 -2.41 -6.74 -4.19
C PRO A 56 -1.30 -6.95 -3.15
N LEU A 57 -1.37 -8.03 -2.37
CA LEU A 57 -0.40 -8.35 -1.32
C LEU A 57 1.02 -8.53 -1.86
N VAL A 58 1.18 -9.41 -2.87
CA VAL A 58 2.49 -9.78 -3.41
C VAL A 58 3.10 -8.58 -4.09
N ALA A 59 2.35 -7.95 -4.99
CA ALA A 59 2.89 -6.86 -5.78
C ALA A 59 3.15 -5.59 -4.96
N LEU A 60 2.42 -5.35 -3.86
CA LEU A 60 2.77 -4.29 -2.91
C LEU A 60 4.07 -4.60 -2.18
N GLN A 61 4.25 -5.83 -1.68
CA GLN A 61 5.48 -6.23 -1.01
C GLN A 61 6.69 -6.13 -1.94
N ASP A 62 6.54 -6.58 -3.19
CA ASP A 62 7.58 -6.49 -4.21
C ASP A 62 7.97 -5.03 -4.50
N SER A 63 6.98 -4.13 -4.57
CA SER A 63 7.23 -2.68 -4.74
C SER A 63 8.01 -2.09 -3.57
N LEU A 64 7.63 -2.45 -2.33
CA LEU A 64 8.27 -1.95 -1.11
C LEU A 64 9.70 -2.46 -0.91
N ASN A 65 9.98 -3.67 -1.39
CA ASN A 65 11.28 -4.34 -1.25
C ASN A 65 12.22 -4.11 -2.44
N GLN A 66 11.85 -3.25 -3.40
CA GLN A 66 12.79 -2.84 -4.45
C GLN A 66 14.01 -2.11 -3.84
N PRO A 67 15.22 -2.35 -4.38
CA PRO A 67 16.43 -1.70 -3.88
C PRO A 67 16.33 -0.18 -3.98
N GLU A 68 15.87 0.31 -5.13
CA GLU A 68 15.73 1.74 -5.42
C GLU A 68 14.29 2.23 -5.20
N ASN A 69 14.14 3.47 -4.72
CA ASN A 69 12.86 4.15 -4.69
C ASN A 69 12.65 4.88 -6.02
N ARG A 70 11.90 4.26 -6.94
CA ARG A 70 11.69 4.81 -8.29
C ARG A 70 10.49 5.74 -8.29
N GLU A 71 10.62 6.93 -8.89
CA GLU A 71 9.49 7.84 -9.09
C GLU A 71 8.45 7.23 -10.05
N LEU A 72 7.21 7.13 -9.58
CA LEU A 72 6.08 6.59 -10.33
C LEU A 72 5.13 7.70 -10.77
N LEU A 73 4.87 8.66 -9.90
CA LEU A 73 4.02 9.81 -10.17
C LEU A 73 4.72 11.08 -9.69
N ARG A 74 4.43 12.17 -10.38
CA ARG A 74 4.73 13.52 -9.92
C ARG A 74 3.45 14.32 -9.94
N LEU A 75 3.19 15.08 -8.87
CA LEU A 75 1.98 15.88 -8.77
C LEU A 75 2.23 17.30 -8.28
N ARG A 76 1.29 18.19 -8.57
CA ARG A 76 1.13 19.50 -7.94
C ARG A 76 -0.31 19.61 -7.47
N SER A 77 -0.52 20.09 -6.25
CA SER A 77 -1.84 20.15 -5.62
C SER A 77 -2.09 21.53 -5.03
N SER A 78 -3.36 21.96 -5.05
CA SER A 78 -3.82 23.15 -4.33
C SER A 78 -4.11 22.89 -2.84
N ALA A 79 -3.93 21.65 -2.35
CA ALA A 79 -4.13 21.32 -0.95
C ALA A 79 -3.20 22.12 -0.04
N GLU A 80 -3.73 22.66 1.05
CA GLU A 80 -2.94 23.36 2.07
C GLU A 80 -1.91 22.42 2.73
N ASN A 81 -2.30 21.15 2.89
CA ASN A 81 -1.46 20.11 3.46
C ASN A 81 -1.44 18.86 2.55
N THR A 82 -0.32 18.64 1.87
CA THR A 82 -0.16 17.46 1.02
C THR A 82 0.05 16.16 1.80
N ARG A 83 0.19 16.21 3.14
CA ARG A 83 0.34 15.03 4.01
C ARG A 83 -0.95 14.21 4.17
N ASP A 84 -2.07 14.72 3.67
CA ASP A 84 -3.33 13.96 3.62
C ASP A 84 -3.70 13.53 2.20
N LEU A 85 -2.86 13.84 1.21
CA LEU A 85 -3.09 13.50 -0.19
C LEU A 85 -2.67 12.07 -0.50
N TYR A 86 -3.52 11.12 -0.11
CA TYR A 86 -3.42 9.72 -0.51
C TYR A 86 -3.96 9.55 -1.93
N LEU A 87 -3.29 8.73 -2.73
CA LEU A 87 -3.74 8.39 -4.07
C LEU A 87 -4.24 6.96 -4.07
N ARG A 88 -5.55 6.78 -4.19
CA ARG A 88 -6.17 5.46 -4.24
C ARG A 88 -6.22 4.94 -5.66
N ILE A 89 -5.87 3.67 -5.84
CA ILE A 89 -5.95 2.99 -7.14
C ILE A 89 -7.16 2.06 -7.17
N VAL A 90 -7.35 1.29 -6.09
CA VAL A 90 -8.46 0.34 -5.95
C VAL A 90 -8.97 0.29 -4.50
N ALA A 91 -10.22 -0.17 -4.33
CA ALA A 91 -10.80 -0.50 -3.04
C ALA A 91 -11.26 -1.97 -3.03
N LEU A 92 -10.67 -2.78 -2.17
CA LEU A 92 -10.95 -4.19 -1.97
C LEU A 92 -12.10 -4.35 -0.97
N ASP A 93 -13.19 -4.98 -1.40
CA ASP A 93 -14.46 -5.02 -0.70
C ASP A 93 -15.02 -6.43 -0.50
N ARG A 94 -14.50 -7.44 -1.20
CA ARG A 94 -14.80 -8.84 -0.89
C ARG A 94 -13.71 -9.44 -0.04
N PHE A 95 -14.12 -10.09 1.04
CA PHE A 95 -13.25 -10.82 1.94
C PHE A 95 -13.79 -12.24 2.11
N ASP A 96 -13.04 -13.23 1.64
CA ASP A 96 -13.37 -14.65 1.72
C ASP A 96 -12.66 -15.37 2.88
N GLY A 97 -12.02 -14.60 3.77
CA GLY A 97 -11.23 -15.09 4.89
C GLY A 97 -9.76 -15.27 4.54
N ALA A 98 -9.46 -15.61 3.29
CA ALA A 98 -8.12 -15.86 2.80
C ALA A 98 -7.48 -14.67 2.08
N ALA A 99 -8.30 -13.87 1.39
CA ALA A 99 -7.86 -12.73 0.60
C ALA A 99 -8.90 -11.61 0.56
N TRP A 100 -8.41 -10.39 0.37
CA TRP A 100 -9.24 -9.24 0.00
C TRP A 100 -9.17 -9.04 -1.52
N GLN A 101 -10.33 -8.84 -2.13
CA GLN A 101 -10.50 -8.76 -3.57
C GLN A 101 -11.48 -7.63 -3.92
N THR A 102 -11.40 -7.14 -5.16
CA THR A 102 -12.44 -6.29 -5.74
C THR A 102 -13.64 -7.12 -6.18
N THR A 103 -14.85 -6.60 -6.00
CA THR A 103 -16.03 -7.08 -6.71
C THR A 103 -15.92 -6.71 -8.19
N ASP A 104 -16.09 -7.67 -9.10
CA ASP A 104 -16.20 -7.38 -10.52
C ASP A 104 -17.52 -6.63 -10.78
N ARG A 105 -17.42 -5.41 -11.31
CA ARG A 105 -18.54 -4.50 -11.53
C ARG A 105 -18.51 -3.91 -12.94
N PRO A 106 -19.68 -3.54 -13.48
CA PRO A 106 -19.76 -2.94 -14.80
C PRO A 106 -19.01 -1.61 -14.85
N LEU A 107 -18.21 -1.44 -15.90
CA LEU A 107 -17.51 -0.20 -16.19
C LEU A 107 -18.35 0.68 -17.13
N MET A 108 -18.64 1.90 -16.71
CA MET A 108 -19.35 2.90 -17.52
C MET A 108 -18.41 3.90 -18.18
N GLU A 109 -18.95 4.70 -19.10
CA GLU A 109 -18.25 5.87 -19.62
C GLU A 109 -17.89 6.81 -18.48
N LEU A 110 -16.71 7.43 -18.53
CA LEU A 110 -16.29 8.43 -17.57
C LEU A 110 -17.17 9.68 -17.73
N PRO A 111 -18.04 10.03 -16.75
CA PRO A 111 -18.84 11.24 -16.85
C PRO A 111 -17.97 12.49 -16.62
N ALA A 112 -18.42 13.63 -17.12
CA ALA A 112 -17.74 14.91 -16.91
C ALA A 112 -17.67 15.30 -15.43
N ALA A 113 -18.71 14.96 -14.65
CA ALA A 113 -18.73 15.07 -13.20
C ALA A 113 -19.08 13.71 -12.60
N LEU A 114 -18.28 13.24 -11.66
CA LEU A 114 -18.49 12.01 -10.93
C LEU A 114 -19.65 12.19 -9.92
N PRO A 115 -20.46 11.15 -9.67
CA PRO A 115 -21.51 11.19 -8.67
C PRO A 115 -20.96 11.55 -7.28
N ALA A 116 -21.82 12.18 -6.47
CA ALA A 116 -21.53 12.49 -5.08
C ALA A 116 -21.10 11.21 -4.32
N PRO A 117 -20.09 11.30 -3.43
CA PRO A 117 -19.64 10.14 -2.67
C PRO A 117 -20.77 9.63 -1.76
N PRO A 118 -20.98 8.30 -1.69
CA PRO A 118 -22.07 7.72 -0.91
C PRO A 118 -21.89 8.03 0.58
N GLY A 119 -22.99 8.42 1.23
CA GLY A 119 -23.04 8.67 2.67
C GLY A 119 -22.55 10.04 3.11
N LEU A 120 -22.04 10.89 2.22
CA LEU A 120 -21.58 12.24 2.59
C LEU A 120 -22.78 13.21 2.68
N ALA A 121 -23.03 13.76 3.86
CA ALA A 121 -24.06 14.76 4.09
C ALA A 121 -23.51 16.19 3.94
N ALA A 122 -24.39 17.14 3.56
CA ALA A 122 -24.03 18.54 3.37
C ALA A 122 -23.53 19.26 4.64
N GLY A 123 -23.79 18.71 5.83
CA GLY A 123 -23.32 19.25 7.11
C GLY A 123 -21.85 18.95 7.43
N VAL A 124 -21.19 18.10 6.64
CA VAL A 124 -19.75 17.84 6.80
C VAL A 124 -18.98 18.87 6.00
N ARG A 125 -17.97 19.49 6.63
CA ARG A 125 -17.12 20.46 5.96
C ARG A 125 -16.32 19.77 4.86
N THR A 126 -16.32 20.38 3.68
CA THR A 126 -15.53 19.92 2.55
C THR A 126 -14.84 21.10 1.87
N SER A 127 -13.59 20.92 1.48
CA SER A 127 -12.85 21.85 0.64
C SER A 127 -12.50 21.19 -0.70
N ARG A 128 -12.50 21.96 -1.79
CA ARG A 128 -12.11 21.44 -3.11
C ARG A 128 -10.59 21.51 -3.24
N VAL A 129 -10.00 20.42 -3.70
CA VAL A 129 -8.57 20.27 -3.98
C VAL A 129 -8.37 19.88 -5.43
N ASP A 130 -7.63 20.70 -6.17
CA ASP A 130 -7.24 20.46 -7.55
C ASP A 130 -5.81 19.91 -7.58
N THR A 131 -5.64 18.75 -8.23
CA THR A 131 -4.35 18.07 -8.33
C THR A 131 -4.03 17.75 -9.79
N SER A 132 -2.87 18.22 -10.26
CA SER A 132 -2.31 17.86 -11.56
C SER A 132 -1.29 16.74 -11.36
N LEU A 133 -1.41 15.64 -12.09
CA LEU A 133 -0.57 14.46 -11.97
C LEU A 133 0.07 14.08 -13.30
N THR A 134 1.29 13.57 -13.25
CA THR A 134 2.01 12.97 -14.38
C THR A 134 2.58 11.63 -13.93
N ALA A 135 2.24 10.57 -14.65
CA ALA A 135 2.81 9.25 -14.45
C ALA A 135 4.11 9.08 -15.26
N SER A 136 5.09 8.38 -14.70
CA SER A 136 6.33 8.07 -15.40
C SER A 136 6.11 7.01 -16.49
N ASP A 137 7.00 6.95 -17.48
CA ASP A 137 6.93 5.96 -18.57
C ASP A 137 7.13 4.51 -18.06
N GLY A 138 7.76 4.38 -16.90
CA GLY A 138 7.97 3.09 -16.22
C GLY A 138 6.76 2.60 -15.44
N TYR A 139 5.74 3.45 -15.21
CA TYR A 139 4.57 3.14 -14.40
C TYR A 139 3.36 2.82 -15.27
N ALA A 140 3.09 1.53 -15.48
CA ALA A 140 1.99 1.05 -16.33
C ALA A 140 0.98 0.22 -15.53
N GLN A 141 -0.01 0.88 -14.93
CA GLN A 141 -1.16 0.25 -14.29
C GLN A 141 -2.41 0.34 -15.16
N ASN A 142 -3.31 -0.63 -14.99
CA ASN A 142 -4.63 -0.61 -15.60
C ASN A 142 -5.62 0.30 -14.85
N TYR A 143 -5.25 0.82 -13.68
CA TYR A 143 -6.10 1.66 -12.86
C TYR A 143 -5.41 3.00 -12.60
N LEU A 144 -6.13 4.10 -12.76
CA LEU A 144 -5.60 5.44 -12.55
C LEU A 144 -5.61 5.79 -11.04
N PRO A 145 -4.47 6.19 -10.45
CA PRO A 145 -4.44 6.66 -9.07
C PRO A 145 -5.20 7.99 -8.93
N LEU A 146 -6.09 8.09 -7.93
CA LEU A 146 -6.93 9.27 -7.69
C LEU A 146 -6.92 9.66 -6.22
N PRO A 147 -6.87 10.96 -5.89
CA PRO A 147 -7.36 11.46 -4.60
C PRO A 147 -8.81 11.01 -4.38
N TYR A 148 -9.19 10.75 -3.12
CA TYR A 148 -10.53 10.30 -2.77
C TYR A 148 -11.25 11.30 -1.83
N PRO A 149 -12.53 11.64 -2.10
CA PRO A 149 -13.29 11.34 -3.30
C PRO A 149 -13.03 12.35 -4.44
N ALA A 150 -12.64 11.87 -5.62
CA ALA A 150 -12.60 12.68 -6.85
C ALA A 150 -14.01 13.12 -7.28
N GLU A 151 -14.18 14.34 -7.77
CA GLU A 151 -15.41 14.89 -8.35
C GLU A 151 -15.32 15.03 -9.86
N GLU A 152 -14.15 15.33 -10.40
CA GLU A 152 -13.91 15.52 -11.82
C GLU A 152 -12.53 14.97 -12.17
N VAL A 153 -12.41 14.29 -13.31
CA VAL A 153 -11.14 13.79 -13.83
C VAL A 153 -11.01 14.18 -15.29
N ARG A 154 -10.04 15.05 -15.58
CA ARG A 154 -9.64 15.42 -16.95
C ARG A 154 -8.39 14.63 -17.30
N THR A 155 -8.49 13.74 -18.27
CA THR A 155 -7.42 12.82 -18.63
C THR A 155 -7.43 12.53 -20.11
N GLU A 156 -6.25 12.23 -20.66
CA GLU A 156 -6.10 11.69 -22.00
C GLU A 156 -6.25 10.15 -21.98
N GLY A 157 -6.63 9.58 -23.11
CA GLY A 157 -6.78 8.13 -23.27
C GLY A 157 -8.16 7.60 -22.91
N ARG A 158 -8.31 6.28 -22.98
CA ARG A 158 -9.60 5.60 -22.79
C ARG A 158 -9.73 5.06 -21.37
N TRP A 159 -10.44 5.81 -20.52
CA TRP A 159 -10.71 5.45 -19.13
C TRP A 159 -12.20 5.22 -18.92
N ARG A 160 -12.52 4.22 -18.10
CA ARG A 160 -13.88 3.84 -17.73
C ARG A 160 -14.05 3.94 -16.22
N TYR A 161 -15.26 4.25 -15.79
CA TYR A 161 -15.57 4.50 -14.39
C TYR A 161 -16.34 3.34 -13.76
N GLU A 162 -15.94 2.97 -12.54
CA GLU A 162 -16.69 2.06 -11.67
C GLU A 162 -17.25 2.89 -10.49
N PRO A 163 -18.59 3.00 -10.35
CA PRO A 163 -19.21 3.92 -9.39
C PRO A 163 -19.03 3.59 -7.91
N GLU A 164 -19.10 2.32 -7.53
CA GLU A 164 -19.23 1.93 -6.12
C GLU A 164 -17.88 2.02 -5.39
N GLY A 165 -16.84 1.48 -6.01
CA GLY A 165 -15.45 1.65 -5.62
C GLY A 165 -14.87 3.00 -6.03
N ARG A 166 -15.51 3.77 -6.93
CA ARG A 166 -15.06 5.07 -7.46
C ARG A 166 -13.63 5.00 -7.98
N VAL A 167 -13.40 4.09 -8.93
CA VAL A 167 -12.09 3.87 -9.57
C VAL A 167 -12.17 4.11 -11.08
N LEU A 168 -11.03 4.44 -11.69
CA LEU A 168 -10.91 4.52 -13.15
C LEU A 168 -10.03 3.41 -13.68
N ALA A 169 -10.59 2.60 -14.58
CA ALA A 169 -9.92 1.50 -15.24
C ALA A 169 -9.67 1.82 -16.71
N GLY A 170 -8.49 1.46 -17.22
CA GLY A 170 -8.12 1.64 -18.61
C GLY A 170 -8.85 0.65 -19.52
N GLU A 171 -9.34 1.13 -20.66
CA GLU A 171 -10.02 0.31 -21.67
C GLU A 171 -9.11 0.00 -22.86
N ARG A 172 -9.22 -1.21 -23.42
CA ARG A 172 -8.50 -1.64 -24.64
C ARG A 172 -6.98 -1.38 -24.53
N GLY A 173 -6.38 -1.83 -23.43
CA GLY A 173 -4.93 -1.73 -23.18
C GLY A 173 -4.44 -0.34 -22.75
N GLN A 174 -5.33 0.62 -22.47
CA GLN A 174 -4.93 1.87 -21.82
C GLN A 174 -4.28 1.57 -20.45
N THR A 175 -3.13 2.19 -20.20
CA THR A 175 -2.45 2.12 -18.90
C THR A 175 -2.09 3.52 -18.42
N THR A 176 -1.56 3.64 -17.21
CA THR A 176 -1.05 4.91 -16.66
C THR A 176 0.24 5.40 -17.30
N ARG A 177 0.89 4.63 -18.19
CA ARG A 177 2.20 4.96 -18.76
C ARG A 177 2.23 6.35 -19.40
N GLY A 178 3.03 7.26 -18.84
CA GLY A 178 3.21 8.61 -19.38
C GLY A 178 1.96 9.50 -19.32
N VAL A 179 0.88 9.06 -18.66
CA VAL A 179 -0.41 9.76 -18.67
C VAL A 179 -0.32 11.02 -17.83
N ARG A 180 -0.88 12.11 -18.37
CA ARG A 180 -1.08 13.39 -17.69
C ARG A 180 -2.57 13.62 -17.49
N TYR A 181 -2.93 14.04 -16.28
CA TYR A 181 -4.32 14.20 -15.89
C TYR A 181 -4.46 15.21 -14.75
N GLN A 182 -5.65 15.78 -14.64
CA GLN A 182 -6.06 16.65 -13.54
C GLN A 182 -7.26 16.04 -12.83
N VAL A 183 -7.26 16.14 -11.51
CA VAL A 183 -8.34 15.66 -10.65
C VAL A 183 -8.77 16.79 -9.74
N SER A 184 -10.05 17.14 -9.78
CA SER A 184 -10.69 17.92 -8.73
C SER A 184 -11.30 16.94 -7.73
N SER A 185 -10.99 17.06 -6.46
CA SER A 185 -11.43 16.17 -5.39
C SER A 185 -11.93 16.95 -4.18
N LEU A 186 -12.68 16.28 -3.31
CA LEU A 186 -13.07 16.83 -2.02
C LEU A 186 -12.09 16.38 -0.95
N GLN A 187 -11.59 17.33 -0.17
CA GLN A 187 -11.04 17.06 1.16
C GLN A 187 -12.18 17.12 2.16
N VAL A 188 -12.56 15.95 2.69
CA VAL A 188 -13.65 15.81 3.66
C VAL A 188 -13.06 15.96 5.07
N GLU A 189 -13.59 16.91 5.83
CA GLU A 189 -13.10 17.32 7.16
C GLU A 189 -14.17 17.05 8.23
N PRO A 190 -14.48 15.77 8.56
CA PRO A 190 -15.46 15.45 9.59
C PRO A 190 -14.88 15.70 10.98
N THR A 191 -15.75 16.00 11.95
CA THR A 191 -15.36 16.00 13.36
C THR A 191 -15.52 14.60 13.98
N ALA A 192 -14.78 14.32 15.05
CA ALA A 192 -14.97 13.10 15.84
C ALA A 192 -16.42 12.96 16.35
N ALA A 193 -17.08 14.08 16.68
CA ALA A 193 -18.48 14.09 17.10
C ALA A 193 -19.44 13.68 15.97
N GLN A 194 -19.21 14.11 14.73
CA GLN A 194 -19.99 13.69 13.57
C GLN A 194 -19.86 12.19 13.32
N LEU A 195 -18.64 11.64 13.42
CA LEU A 195 -18.40 10.19 13.29
C LEU A 195 -19.04 9.40 14.44
N ALA A 196 -18.95 9.90 15.68
CA ALA A 196 -19.55 9.28 16.85
C ALA A 196 -21.09 9.27 16.82
N ALA A 197 -21.71 10.29 16.23
CA ALA A 197 -23.15 10.44 16.09
C ALA A 197 -23.70 9.90 14.75
N ALA A 198 -22.87 9.22 13.95
CA ALA A 198 -23.27 8.70 12.65
C ALA A 198 -24.48 7.76 12.79
N PRO A 199 -25.56 7.96 12.01
CA PRO A 199 -26.69 7.04 11.98
C PRO A 199 -26.30 5.63 11.52
N ALA A 200 -27.25 4.69 11.66
CA ALA A 200 -27.08 3.35 11.11
C ALA A 200 -26.86 3.41 9.59
N PRO A 201 -25.86 2.69 9.04
CA PRO A 201 -25.64 2.68 7.60
C PRO A 201 -26.82 2.04 6.84
N PRO A 202 -27.03 2.39 5.56
CA PRO A 202 -28.02 1.75 4.71
C PRO A 202 -27.86 0.23 4.67
N GLU A 203 -28.96 -0.51 4.60
CA GLU A 203 -28.95 -1.98 4.65
C GLU A 203 -28.06 -2.60 3.56
N GLU A 204 -28.05 -2.00 2.37
CA GLU A 204 -27.20 -2.45 1.26
C GLU A 204 -25.70 -2.36 1.61
N ILE A 205 -25.28 -1.25 2.22
CA ILE A 205 -23.89 -1.05 2.67
C ILE A 205 -23.55 -2.03 3.79
N LEU A 206 -24.45 -2.19 4.78
CA LEU A 206 -24.27 -3.17 5.85
C LEU A 206 -24.09 -4.57 5.29
N ARG A 207 -25.01 -5.03 4.44
CA ARG A 207 -24.99 -6.38 3.87
C ARG A 207 -23.77 -6.62 2.99
N ALA A 208 -23.32 -5.63 2.22
CA ALA A 208 -22.18 -5.78 1.34
C ALA A 208 -20.84 -5.79 2.10
N TYR A 209 -20.69 -4.88 3.08
CA TYR A 209 -19.39 -4.52 3.66
C TYR A 209 -19.18 -4.96 5.11
N THR A 210 -20.09 -5.71 5.73
CA THR A 210 -19.88 -6.37 7.04
C THR A 210 -19.68 -7.88 6.93
N ARG A 211 -19.83 -8.46 5.73
CA ARG A 211 -19.70 -9.91 5.52
C ARG A 211 -18.30 -10.41 5.86
N VAL A 212 -18.26 -11.47 6.66
CA VAL A 212 -17.10 -12.31 6.93
C VAL A 212 -17.52 -13.78 6.74
N PRO A 213 -16.63 -14.64 6.24
CA PRO A 213 -16.95 -16.06 6.07
C PRO A 213 -16.96 -16.78 7.43
N SER A 214 -17.66 -17.91 7.49
CA SER A 214 -17.63 -18.81 8.65
C SER A 214 -16.26 -19.45 8.89
N SER A 215 -15.38 -19.47 7.88
CA SER A 215 -14.00 -19.96 7.97
C SER A 215 -13.04 -18.98 8.64
N LEU A 216 -13.46 -17.73 8.92
CA LEU A 216 -12.62 -16.77 9.61
C LEU A 216 -12.38 -17.25 11.05
N PRO A 217 -11.12 -17.38 11.51
CA PRO A 217 -10.84 -17.88 12.85
C PRO A 217 -11.53 -17.06 13.95
N PRO A 218 -12.20 -17.69 14.93
CA PRO A 218 -12.95 -16.99 15.98
C PRO A 218 -12.12 -15.98 16.79
N VAL A 219 -10.79 -16.20 16.88
CA VAL A 219 -9.86 -15.29 17.56
C VAL A 219 -9.90 -13.87 17.00
N VAL A 220 -10.23 -13.69 15.71
CA VAL A 220 -10.34 -12.36 15.09
C VAL A 220 -11.48 -11.57 15.73
N ALA A 221 -12.69 -12.15 15.77
CA ALA A 221 -13.87 -11.51 16.36
C ALA A 221 -13.75 -11.37 17.89
N GLN A 222 -13.15 -12.35 18.57
CA GLN A 222 -12.91 -12.29 20.01
C GLN A 222 -11.91 -11.18 20.37
N THR A 223 -10.83 -11.06 19.61
CA THR A 223 -9.84 -9.98 19.81
C THR A 223 -10.47 -8.63 19.54
N ALA A 224 -11.28 -8.49 18.47
CA ALA A 224 -11.97 -7.23 18.17
C ALA A 224 -12.84 -6.78 19.35
N ARG A 225 -13.72 -7.65 19.86
CA ARG A 225 -14.56 -7.35 21.02
C ARG A 225 -13.77 -7.04 22.29
N LYS A 226 -12.65 -7.73 22.52
CA LYS A 226 -11.78 -7.48 23.68
C LYS A 226 -11.11 -6.11 23.59
N VAL A 227 -10.55 -5.78 22.43
CA VAL A 227 -9.86 -4.51 22.20
C VAL A 227 -10.82 -3.34 22.32
N THR A 228 -12.05 -3.49 21.85
CA THR A 228 -13.05 -2.41 21.85
C THR A 228 -14.02 -2.48 23.03
N ALA A 229 -13.68 -3.22 24.09
CA ALA A 229 -14.54 -3.29 25.28
C ALA A 229 -14.69 -1.91 25.92
N GLY A 230 -15.92 -1.53 26.27
CA GLY A 230 -16.23 -0.22 26.86
C GLY A 230 -16.43 0.93 25.85
N SER A 231 -16.32 0.67 24.55
CA SER A 231 -16.68 1.65 23.51
C SER A 231 -18.17 1.99 23.55
N ALA A 232 -18.52 3.27 23.40
CA ALA A 232 -19.91 3.74 23.34
C ALA A 232 -20.54 3.60 21.93
N ASN A 233 -19.75 3.63 20.86
CA ASN A 233 -20.23 3.61 19.48
C ASN A 233 -19.19 3.03 18.49
N ALA A 234 -19.61 2.82 17.24
CA ALA A 234 -18.77 2.27 16.18
C ALA A 234 -17.52 3.10 15.88
N TYR A 235 -17.59 4.43 16.01
CA TYR A 235 -16.43 5.30 15.81
C TYR A 235 -15.37 5.04 16.89
N GLN A 236 -15.78 4.97 18.15
CA GLN A 236 -14.86 4.62 19.24
C GLN A 236 -14.26 3.23 19.06
N GLN A 237 -15.05 2.24 18.61
CA GLN A 237 -14.53 0.91 18.26
C GLN A 237 -13.43 1.00 17.17
N ALA A 238 -13.66 1.78 16.11
CA ALA A 238 -12.70 1.97 15.04
C ALA A 238 -11.40 2.63 15.51
N VAL A 239 -11.50 3.69 16.33
CA VAL A 239 -10.33 4.37 16.92
C VAL A 239 -9.57 3.43 17.86
N MET A 240 -10.25 2.67 18.71
CA MET A 240 -9.60 1.71 19.60
C MET A 240 -8.87 0.60 18.84
N LEU A 241 -9.45 0.10 17.73
CA LEU A 241 -8.76 -0.86 16.85
C LEU A 241 -7.52 -0.24 16.21
N GLN A 242 -7.63 0.98 15.68
CA GLN A 242 -6.49 1.71 15.10
C GLN A 242 -5.36 1.85 16.13
N ASP A 243 -5.68 2.35 17.33
CA ASP A 243 -4.72 2.61 18.40
C ASP A 243 -4.07 1.33 18.91
N TRP A 244 -4.82 0.22 18.94
CA TRP A 244 -4.28 -1.06 19.30
C TRP A 244 -3.23 -1.54 18.30
N PHE A 245 -3.44 -1.34 16.99
CA PHE A 245 -2.43 -1.68 16.00
C PHE A 245 -1.25 -0.70 16.00
N SER A 246 -1.50 0.60 16.06
CA SER A 246 -0.47 1.63 15.81
C SER A 246 0.34 2.00 17.05
N VAL A 247 -0.21 1.83 18.26
CA VAL A 247 0.41 2.32 19.51
C VAL A 247 0.49 1.25 20.60
N GLY A 248 -0.64 0.67 21.00
CA GLY A 248 -0.77 -0.06 22.27
C GLY A 248 -0.57 -1.58 22.20
N GLY A 249 -0.75 -2.20 21.02
CA GLY A 249 -0.76 -3.65 20.86
C GLY A 249 0.61 -4.28 20.71
N GLY A 250 1.68 -3.48 20.58
CA GLY A 250 3.06 -3.97 20.42
C GLY A 250 3.36 -4.51 19.02
N PHE A 251 2.65 -4.03 18.00
CA PHE A 251 2.91 -4.41 16.62
C PHE A 251 4.13 -3.68 16.04
N GLN A 252 4.82 -4.33 15.11
CA GLN A 252 6.00 -3.77 14.44
C GLN A 252 5.85 -3.84 12.92
N TYR A 253 6.32 -2.78 12.25
CA TYR A 253 6.36 -2.73 10.80
C TYR A 253 7.57 -3.51 10.26
N ASP A 254 7.32 -4.47 9.37
CA ASP A 254 8.34 -5.33 8.77
C ASP A 254 7.86 -5.84 7.39
N THR A 255 8.56 -5.45 6.33
CA THR A 255 8.29 -5.89 4.95
C THR A 255 8.98 -7.20 4.57
N GLN A 256 9.82 -7.75 5.43
CA GLN A 256 10.54 -9.01 5.20
C GLN A 256 9.78 -10.23 5.73
N VAL A 257 8.62 -10.04 6.38
CA VAL A 257 7.77 -11.15 6.79
C VAL A 257 7.28 -11.93 5.57
N ALA A 258 7.10 -13.24 5.73
CA ALA A 258 6.50 -14.05 4.68
C ALA A 258 5.08 -13.55 4.39
N SER A 259 4.79 -13.22 3.13
CA SER A 259 3.43 -12.96 2.67
C SER A 259 2.57 -14.21 2.90
N GLY A 260 1.78 -14.18 3.96
CA GLY A 260 0.90 -15.29 4.30
C GLY A 260 -0.45 -15.12 3.64
N THR A 261 -0.88 -16.11 2.85
CA THR A 261 -2.26 -16.22 2.36
C THR A 261 -3.06 -17.20 3.21
N GLY A 262 -4.38 -17.28 2.98
CA GLY A 262 -5.24 -18.30 3.57
C GLY A 262 -6.01 -17.80 4.80
N VAL A 263 -7.02 -18.57 5.21
CA VAL A 263 -8.01 -18.17 6.24
C VAL A 263 -7.39 -17.83 7.59
N GLU A 264 -6.21 -18.39 7.88
CA GLU A 264 -5.43 -18.14 9.10
C GLU A 264 -4.55 -16.89 9.02
N ALA A 265 -4.49 -16.17 7.90
CA ALA A 265 -3.55 -15.06 7.72
C ALA A 265 -3.74 -13.95 8.76
N VAL A 266 -4.98 -13.56 9.03
CA VAL A 266 -5.29 -12.57 10.06
C VAL A 266 -4.90 -13.09 11.45
N ALA A 267 -5.30 -14.31 11.80
CA ALA A 267 -4.98 -14.91 13.10
C ALA A 267 -3.47 -15.02 13.34
N ARG A 268 -2.71 -15.48 12.33
CA ARG A 268 -1.24 -15.55 12.39
C ARG A 268 -0.61 -14.18 12.57
N PHE A 269 -1.09 -13.15 11.87
CA PHE A 269 -0.60 -11.78 12.05
C PHE A 269 -0.90 -11.24 13.45
N LEU A 270 -2.11 -11.44 13.98
CA LEU A 270 -2.47 -11.03 15.34
C LEU A 270 -1.57 -11.69 16.40
N ALA A 271 -1.17 -12.94 16.19
CA ALA A 271 -0.24 -13.67 17.05
C ALA A 271 1.21 -13.18 16.89
N ALA A 272 1.68 -13.02 15.65
CA ALA A 272 3.06 -12.65 15.34
C ALA A 272 3.38 -11.18 15.63
N LYS A 273 2.37 -10.30 15.53
CA LYS A 273 2.47 -8.84 15.70
C LYS A 273 3.54 -8.16 14.84
N ARG A 274 3.87 -8.76 13.70
CA ARG A 274 4.85 -8.25 12.74
C ARG A 274 4.29 -8.36 11.34
N GLY A 275 4.38 -7.28 10.58
CA GLY A 275 3.98 -7.26 9.18
C GLY A 275 4.08 -5.88 8.58
N PHE A 276 3.57 -5.70 7.36
CA PHE A 276 3.54 -4.41 6.66
C PHE A 276 2.09 -3.97 6.42
N CYS A 277 1.89 -2.79 5.82
CA CYS A 277 0.62 -2.05 5.75
C CYS A 277 -0.61 -2.88 5.33
N ILE A 278 -0.46 -3.87 4.45
CA ILE A 278 -1.57 -4.77 4.09
C ILE A 278 -2.02 -5.63 5.27
N HIS A 279 -1.09 -6.19 6.06
CA HIS A 279 -1.45 -7.01 7.23
C HIS A 279 -2.25 -6.20 8.24
N PHE A 280 -1.82 -4.96 8.51
CA PHE A 280 -2.53 -4.04 9.40
C PHE A 280 -3.92 -3.68 8.85
N SER A 281 -3.99 -3.26 7.60
CA SER A 281 -5.23 -2.82 6.96
C SER A 281 -6.26 -3.93 6.82
N PHE A 282 -5.82 -5.12 6.37
CA PHE A 282 -6.69 -6.28 6.20
C PHE A 282 -7.21 -6.77 7.55
N SER A 283 -6.36 -6.77 8.58
CA SER A 283 -6.75 -7.23 9.92
C SER A 283 -7.70 -6.24 10.60
N MET A 284 -7.41 -4.93 10.53
CA MET A 284 -8.31 -3.91 11.07
C MET A 284 -9.66 -3.94 10.36
N ALA A 285 -9.69 -4.01 9.02
CA ALA A 285 -10.94 -4.10 8.27
C ALA A 285 -11.71 -5.39 8.60
N ALA A 286 -11.04 -6.54 8.71
CA ALA A 286 -11.69 -7.79 9.09
C ALA A 286 -12.29 -7.71 10.50
N MET A 287 -11.54 -7.19 11.47
CA MET A 287 -12.01 -6.99 12.84
C MET A 287 -13.20 -6.02 12.89
N ALA A 288 -13.15 -4.90 12.15
CA ALA A 288 -14.26 -3.95 12.04
C ALA A 288 -15.54 -4.63 11.49
N ARG A 289 -15.41 -5.47 10.44
CA ARG A 289 -16.54 -6.25 9.92
C ARG A 289 -17.14 -7.19 10.96
N THR A 290 -16.32 -7.84 11.79
CA THR A 290 -16.83 -8.70 12.88
C THR A 290 -17.58 -7.95 13.98
N LEU A 291 -17.38 -6.63 14.08
CA LEU A 291 -18.09 -5.73 14.98
C LEU A 291 -19.35 -5.11 14.33
N GLY A 292 -19.65 -5.46 13.07
CA GLY A 292 -20.77 -4.89 12.33
C GLY A 292 -20.50 -3.51 11.71
N ILE A 293 -19.24 -3.07 11.68
CA ILE A 293 -18.85 -1.81 11.04
C ILE A 293 -18.55 -2.09 9.57
N PRO A 294 -19.23 -1.44 8.61
CA PRO A 294 -18.92 -1.63 7.20
C PRO A 294 -17.49 -1.16 6.90
N ALA A 295 -16.68 -2.04 6.33
CA ALA A 295 -15.26 -1.76 6.08
C ALA A 295 -14.80 -2.31 4.73
N ARG A 296 -13.85 -1.62 4.10
CA ARG A 296 -13.12 -2.04 2.90
C ARG A 296 -11.64 -1.66 3.02
N VAL A 297 -10.79 -2.13 2.11
CA VAL A 297 -9.36 -1.80 2.12
C VAL A 297 -8.99 -1.09 0.84
N ALA A 298 -8.52 0.15 0.95
CA ALA A 298 -7.96 0.88 -0.17
C ALA A 298 -6.49 0.52 -0.37
N VAL A 299 -6.07 0.47 -1.63
CA VAL A 299 -4.67 0.26 -2.04
C VAL A 299 -4.27 1.35 -3.02
N GLY A 300 -3.09 1.90 -2.83
CA GLY A 300 -2.54 2.94 -3.67
C GLY A 300 -1.23 3.49 -3.13
N PHE A 301 -1.15 4.80 -2.95
CA PHE A 301 0.03 5.49 -2.44
C PHE A 301 -0.31 6.40 -1.27
N MET A 302 0.59 6.42 -0.28
CA MET A 302 0.62 7.45 0.74
C MET A 302 1.19 8.76 0.15
N PRO A 303 1.11 9.88 0.89
CA PRO A 303 1.71 11.15 0.48
C PRO A 303 3.18 10.97 0.08
N GLY A 304 3.52 11.51 -1.08
CA GLY A 304 4.88 11.48 -1.59
C GLY A 304 5.81 12.50 -0.90
N THR A 305 7.02 12.61 -1.44
CA THR A 305 8.04 13.54 -0.97
C THR A 305 7.92 14.90 -1.66
N PRO A 306 7.77 16.01 -0.91
CA PRO A 306 7.80 17.36 -1.49
C PRO A 306 9.16 17.67 -2.14
N MET A 307 9.11 18.36 -3.27
CA MET A 307 10.27 18.74 -4.08
C MET A 307 10.47 20.27 -4.03
N ALA A 308 11.69 20.71 -4.33
CA ALA A 308 12.06 22.13 -4.29
C ALA A 308 11.27 23.01 -5.28
N ASP A 309 10.72 22.41 -6.35
CA ASP A 309 9.93 23.09 -7.38
C ASP A 309 8.42 23.13 -7.05
N GLY A 310 8.06 22.84 -5.79
CA GLY A 310 6.68 22.80 -5.30
C GLY A 310 5.88 21.58 -5.77
N SER A 311 6.48 20.64 -6.51
CA SER A 311 5.84 19.36 -6.82
C SER A 311 6.01 18.35 -5.68
N VAL A 312 5.25 17.25 -5.74
CA VAL A 312 5.41 16.09 -4.87
C VAL A 312 5.75 14.88 -5.74
N SER A 313 6.80 14.18 -5.38
CA SER A 313 7.23 12.93 -6.02
C SER A 313 6.68 11.74 -5.24
N VAL A 314 5.96 10.86 -5.92
CA VAL A 314 5.43 9.62 -5.34
C VAL A 314 6.24 8.46 -5.92
N GLY A 315 6.98 7.79 -5.06
CA GLY A 315 7.87 6.68 -5.39
C GLY A 315 7.24 5.30 -5.18
N SER A 316 7.95 4.26 -5.63
CA SER A 316 7.56 2.86 -5.45
C SER A 316 7.49 2.44 -3.97
N LYS A 317 8.25 3.09 -3.09
CA LYS A 317 8.22 2.85 -1.63
C LYS A 317 7.09 3.59 -0.91
N ASP A 318 6.38 4.47 -1.60
CA ASP A 318 5.18 5.14 -1.09
C ASP A 318 3.91 4.31 -1.31
N ALA A 319 4.04 3.15 -1.95
CA ALA A 319 2.93 2.23 -2.11
C ALA A 319 2.39 1.81 -0.72
N HIS A 320 1.07 1.83 -0.56
CA HIS A 320 0.42 1.67 0.73
C HIS A 320 -0.97 1.05 0.62
N ALA A 321 -1.43 0.49 1.74
CA ALA A 321 -2.81 0.05 1.92
C ALA A 321 -3.32 0.61 3.24
N TRP A 322 -4.59 1.00 3.27
CA TRP A 322 -5.27 1.53 4.45
C TRP A 322 -6.73 1.04 4.50
N PRO A 323 -7.30 0.81 5.70
CA PRO A 323 -8.72 0.53 5.81
C PRO A 323 -9.55 1.81 5.63
N GLU A 324 -10.70 1.66 4.99
CA GLU A 324 -11.77 2.65 4.95
C GLU A 324 -13.00 2.06 5.65
N LEU A 325 -13.53 2.78 6.64
CA LEU A 325 -14.74 2.39 7.39
C LEU A 325 -15.87 3.37 7.07
N TYR A 326 -17.09 2.88 6.96
CA TYR A 326 -18.23 3.69 6.57
C TYR A 326 -18.99 4.24 7.78
N PHE A 327 -19.25 5.54 7.76
CA PHE A 327 -20.06 6.25 8.75
C PHE A 327 -21.12 7.08 8.02
N GLU A 328 -22.40 6.75 8.18
CA GLU A 328 -23.48 7.49 7.51
C GLU A 328 -23.46 8.97 7.91
N GLY A 329 -23.62 9.87 6.93
CA GLY A 329 -23.43 11.30 7.10
C GLY A 329 -22.01 11.80 6.76
N VAL A 330 -20.99 10.94 6.83
CA VAL A 330 -19.61 11.24 6.42
C VAL A 330 -19.17 10.44 5.18
N GLY A 331 -19.66 9.20 5.06
CA GLY A 331 -19.29 8.27 4.00
C GLY A 331 -18.11 7.37 4.39
N TRP A 332 -17.31 6.99 3.39
CA TRP A 332 -16.11 6.17 3.59
C TRP A 332 -14.95 6.99 4.13
N THR A 333 -14.49 6.64 5.33
CA THR A 333 -13.50 7.38 6.10
C THR A 333 -12.23 6.56 6.29
N ARG A 334 -11.06 7.16 6.07
CA ARG A 334 -9.75 6.51 6.21
C ARG A 334 -9.38 6.33 7.68
N PHE A 335 -8.76 5.20 8.00
CA PHE A 335 -8.05 4.98 9.26
C PHE A 335 -6.62 4.54 8.93
N GLU A 336 -5.68 4.73 9.86
CA GLU A 336 -4.27 4.36 9.68
C GLU A 336 -3.77 3.48 10.84
N PRO A 337 -3.94 2.14 10.73
CA PRO A 337 -3.45 1.21 11.75
C PRO A 337 -1.94 0.91 11.63
N THR A 338 -1.27 1.32 10.56
CA THR A 338 0.14 0.95 10.34
C THR A 338 1.06 1.81 11.23
N PRO A 339 1.82 1.21 12.16
CA PRO A 339 2.74 1.99 12.98
C PRO A 339 3.85 2.60 12.12
N SER A 340 4.26 3.83 12.45
CA SER A 340 5.39 4.57 11.84
C SER A 340 5.31 4.80 10.32
N ARG A 341 4.13 4.60 9.71
CA ARG A 341 3.89 4.77 8.27
C ARG A 341 2.59 5.55 8.07
N GLY A 342 2.54 6.31 6.97
CA GLY A 342 1.38 7.14 6.66
C GLY A 342 1.17 8.28 7.67
N THR A 343 -0.06 8.77 7.73
CA THR A 343 -0.48 9.92 8.54
C THR A 343 -1.79 9.59 9.20
N THR A 344 -1.88 9.79 10.51
CA THR A 344 -3.12 9.53 11.24
C THR A 344 -4.07 10.70 11.00
N PRO A 345 -5.29 10.47 10.47
CA PRO A 345 -6.24 11.55 10.28
C PRO A 345 -6.62 12.19 11.62
N GLU A 346 -6.72 13.51 11.67
CA GLU A 346 -7.00 14.28 12.90
C GLU A 346 -8.32 13.84 13.56
N TYR A 347 -9.36 13.55 12.78
CA TYR A 347 -10.64 13.07 13.26
C TYR A 347 -10.62 11.66 13.89
N THR A 348 -9.48 10.97 13.88
CA THR A 348 -9.30 9.67 14.57
C THR A 348 -8.48 9.80 15.86
N VAL A 349 -7.99 11.00 16.16
CA VAL A 349 -7.34 11.31 17.42
C VAL A 349 -8.45 11.55 18.44
N ALA A 350 -8.53 10.71 19.46
CA ALA A 350 -9.47 10.94 20.55
C ALA A 350 -9.22 12.32 21.17
N GLU A 351 -10.21 13.22 21.05
CA GLU A 351 -10.32 14.40 21.89
C GLU A 351 -10.32 13.94 23.36
N PRO A 352 -9.55 14.58 24.26
CA PRO A 352 -9.65 14.30 25.68
C PRO A 352 -11.12 14.45 26.09
N SER A 353 -11.70 13.39 26.65
CA SER A 353 -13.09 13.42 27.10
C SER A 353 -13.28 14.60 28.07
N PRO A 354 -14.20 15.55 27.82
CA PRO A 354 -14.50 16.62 28.76
C PRO A 354 -15.21 15.99 29.96
N GLY A 355 -14.43 15.58 30.95
CA GLY A 355 -14.90 14.82 32.11
C GLY A 355 -13.85 13.92 32.77
N ALA A 356 -12.66 13.75 32.17
CA ALA A 356 -11.52 13.25 32.91
C ALA A 356 -10.93 14.39 33.77
N GLU A 357 -11.49 14.60 34.96
CA GLU A 357 -10.80 15.37 36.00
C GLU A 357 -9.38 14.76 36.17
N PRO A 358 -8.32 15.58 36.26
CA PRO A 358 -7.02 15.09 36.67
C PRO A 358 -7.21 14.42 38.03
N GLY A 359 -7.06 13.10 38.08
CA GLY A 359 -7.18 12.33 39.30
C GLY A 359 -6.37 13.03 40.40
N ALA A 360 -7.08 13.38 41.47
CA ALA A 360 -6.52 14.00 42.65
C ALA A 360 -5.22 13.28 43.04
N GLY A 361 -4.12 14.03 43.02
CA GLY A 361 -2.86 13.57 43.57
C GLY A 361 -3.05 13.12 45.03
N PRO A 362 -2.26 12.16 45.51
CA PRO A 362 -2.37 11.70 46.89
C PRO A 362 -2.20 12.88 47.85
N ALA A 363 -3.08 12.92 48.86
CA ALA A 363 -3.13 13.95 49.89
C ALA A 363 -1.75 14.16 50.57
N PRO A 364 -1.43 15.38 51.05
CA PRO A 364 -0.15 15.64 51.70
C PRO A 364 -0.08 14.92 53.05
N LEU A 365 0.94 14.10 53.25
CA LEU A 365 1.39 13.67 54.58
C LEU A 365 2.31 14.75 55.17
N PRO A 366 2.30 14.97 56.50
CA PRO A 366 2.90 16.14 57.13
C PRO A 366 4.43 16.11 57.15
N ASP A 367 4.98 17.34 57.14
CA ASP A 367 6.38 17.74 57.15
C ASP A 367 7.33 16.86 57.97
N ARG A 368 8.42 16.40 57.32
CA ARG A 368 9.73 16.18 57.95
C ARG A 368 10.85 16.56 56.99
N THR A 369 11.45 17.72 57.29
CA THR A 369 12.88 18.08 57.24
C THR A 369 13.70 17.82 55.96
N ALA A 370 14.26 18.91 55.46
CA ALA A 370 15.09 19.09 54.27
C ALA A 370 16.26 18.10 54.06
N VAL A 371 16.38 17.61 52.82
CA VAL A 371 17.60 17.12 52.15
C VAL A 371 17.51 17.58 50.66
N PRO A 372 18.59 18.07 50.01
CA PRO A 372 18.55 18.82 48.73
C PRO A 372 18.05 18.03 47.51
N PRO A 373 17.66 18.71 46.40
CA PRO A 373 16.84 18.13 45.36
C PRO A 373 17.64 17.11 44.53
N SER A 374 17.23 15.85 44.60
CA SER A 374 17.48 14.91 43.52
C SER A 374 16.48 15.21 42.40
N VAL A 375 17.00 15.40 41.20
CA VAL A 375 16.24 15.58 39.96
C VAL A 375 15.21 14.46 39.85
N PRO A 376 13.90 14.75 39.75
CA PRO A 376 12.93 13.72 39.42
C PRO A 376 13.24 13.23 38.01
N LYS A 377 13.64 11.96 37.88
CA LYS A 377 13.53 11.24 36.62
C LYS A 377 12.04 11.20 36.27
N GLY A 378 11.61 12.17 35.47
CA GLY A 378 10.28 12.18 34.89
C GLY A 378 10.10 10.92 34.06
N THR A 379 9.15 10.09 34.44
CA THR A 379 8.67 8.99 33.60
C THR A 379 8.04 9.60 32.36
N ASP A 380 8.63 9.31 31.21
CA ASP A 380 8.11 9.60 29.88
C ASP A 380 6.68 9.04 29.73
N ALA A 381 5.68 9.89 29.89
CA ALA A 381 4.30 9.60 29.49
C ALA A 381 3.90 10.59 28.39
N CYS A 382 4.37 10.34 27.17
CA CYS A 382 3.82 10.95 25.97
C CYS A 382 2.40 10.38 25.75
N PRO A 383 1.32 11.19 25.79
CA PRO A 383 -0.02 10.73 25.50
C PRO A 383 -0.11 10.11 24.10
N PRO A 384 -0.93 9.05 23.90
CA PRO A 384 -1.09 8.40 22.59
C PRO A 384 -1.43 9.38 21.46
N ALA A 385 -2.19 10.44 21.73
CA ALA A 385 -2.51 11.48 20.77
C ALA A 385 -1.27 12.21 20.22
N GLN A 386 -0.34 12.60 21.08
CA GLN A 386 0.91 13.27 20.68
C GLN A 386 1.86 12.31 19.97
N LYS A 387 1.84 11.03 20.34
CA LYS A 387 2.57 9.98 19.61
C LYS A 387 2.01 9.77 18.20
N ARG A 388 0.69 9.89 17.99
CA ARG A 388 0.03 9.79 16.68
C ARG A 388 0.40 10.93 15.73
N LEU A 389 0.52 12.15 16.27
CA LEU A 389 0.88 13.36 15.50
C LEU A 389 2.39 13.50 15.27
N GLY A 390 3.21 12.59 15.83
CA GLY A 390 4.66 12.65 15.70
C GLY A 390 5.31 13.79 16.50
N GLU A 391 4.59 14.34 17.48
CA GLU A 391 5.01 15.52 18.27
C GLU A 391 6.01 15.15 19.39
N CYS A 392 6.07 13.87 19.77
CA CYS A 392 7.03 13.37 20.74
C CYS A 392 8.36 13.00 20.06
N ARG A 393 9.32 13.92 20.07
CA ARG A 393 10.70 13.66 19.64
C ARG A 393 11.52 13.13 20.82
N SER A 394 11.77 11.82 20.89
CA SER A 394 12.91 11.33 21.69
C SER A 394 14.22 11.80 21.04
N PRO A 395 15.31 12.02 21.79
CA PRO A 395 16.60 12.32 21.19
C PRO A 395 16.96 11.17 20.26
N ALA A 396 17.01 11.45 18.96
CA ALA A 396 17.58 10.51 18.02
C ALA A 396 19.03 10.26 18.47
N ALA A 397 19.37 9.02 18.79
CA ALA A 397 20.77 8.62 18.85
C ALA A 397 21.41 9.03 17.51
N PRO A 398 22.57 9.70 17.51
CA PRO A 398 23.20 10.13 16.27
C PRO A 398 23.42 8.90 15.40
N ALA A 399 22.90 8.96 14.17
CA ALA A 399 23.28 8.04 13.13
C ALA A 399 24.80 8.16 12.95
N GLU A 400 25.53 7.16 13.40
CA GLU A 400 26.94 7.02 13.06
C GLU A 400 27.03 6.98 11.53
N GLY A 401 27.68 8.00 10.98
CA GLY A 401 27.99 8.11 9.57
C GLY A 401 28.86 6.94 9.16
N SER A 402 28.23 5.91 8.60
CA SER A 402 28.91 4.94 7.76
C SER A 402 29.10 5.61 6.39
N GLY A 403 30.31 6.14 6.19
CA GLY A 403 30.76 6.61 4.87
C GLY A 403 30.64 5.49 3.82
N PRO A 404 30.62 5.85 2.53
CA PRO A 404 30.37 4.89 1.46
C PRO A 404 31.51 3.88 1.38
N SER A 405 31.26 2.64 1.84
CA SER A 405 32.09 1.52 1.44
C SER A 405 31.73 1.19 -0.01
N SER A 406 32.58 1.63 -0.94
CA SER A 406 32.57 1.19 -2.32
C SER A 406 32.97 -0.29 -2.38
N GLY A 407 32.03 -1.16 -2.01
CA GLY A 407 32.12 -2.60 -2.19
C GLY A 407 31.93 -2.98 -3.65
N GLY A 408 32.84 -2.54 -4.51
CA GLY A 408 32.99 -3.13 -5.84
C GLY A 408 33.35 -4.62 -5.70
N PRO A 409 32.97 -5.48 -6.66
CA PRO A 409 33.41 -6.87 -6.66
C PRO A 409 34.94 -6.91 -6.56
N SER A 410 35.48 -7.79 -5.70
CA SER A 410 36.92 -7.90 -5.53
C SER A 410 37.60 -8.18 -6.88
N ALA A 411 38.85 -7.74 -7.05
CA ALA A 411 39.59 -7.98 -8.28
C ALA A 411 39.62 -9.46 -8.70
N GLY A 412 39.55 -10.38 -7.72
CA GLY A 412 39.42 -11.82 -7.95
C GLY A 412 38.08 -12.23 -8.58
N THR A 413 36.97 -11.61 -8.18
CA THR A 413 35.65 -11.85 -8.78
C THR A 413 35.59 -11.32 -10.21
N VAL A 414 36.14 -10.14 -10.47
CA VAL A 414 36.20 -9.56 -11.82
C VAL A 414 37.09 -10.40 -12.72
N ALA A 415 38.25 -10.85 -12.22
CA ALA A 415 39.14 -11.74 -12.96
C ALA A 415 38.49 -13.11 -13.25
N GLY A 416 37.77 -13.69 -12.28
CA GLY A 416 37.05 -14.95 -12.45
C GLY A 416 35.97 -14.88 -13.52
N VAL A 417 35.18 -13.80 -13.54
CA VAL A 417 34.15 -13.57 -14.56
C VAL A 417 34.77 -13.34 -15.94
N ALA A 418 35.88 -12.60 -16.03
CA ALA A 418 36.58 -12.38 -17.30
C ALA A 418 37.16 -13.68 -17.88
N VAL A 419 37.76 -14.54 -17.05
CA VAL A 419 38.28 -15.84 -17.48
C VAL A 419 37.15 -16.78 -17.91
N ALA A 420 36.03 -16.80 -17.18
CA ALA A 420 34.86 -17.58 -17.57
C ALA A 420 34.28 -17.10 -18.91
N ALA A 421 34.19 -15.79 -19.12
CA ALA A 421 33.72 -15.22 -20.39
C ALA A 421 34.67 -15.57 -21.56
N LEU A 422 35.98 -15.49 -21.35
CA LEU A 422 36.98 -15.87 -22.35
C LEU A 422 36.96 -17.38 -22.65
N ALA A 423 36.70 -18.22 -21.65
CA ALA A 423 36.54 -19.66 -21.86
C ALA A 423 35.29 -19.96 -22.69
N VAL A 424 34.15 -19.33 -22.39
CA VAL A 424 32.89 -19.50 -23.14
C VAL A 424 33.03 -19.02 -24.59
N LEU A 425 33.77 -17.93 -24.83
CA LEU A 425 34.04 -17.42 -26.18
C LEU A 425 35.13 -18.20 -26.93
N GLY A 426 36.14 -18.72 -26.22
CA GLY A 426 37.29 -19.42 -26.80
C GLY A 426 37.05 -20.89 -27.12
N LEU A 427 36.28 -21.61 -26.28
CA LEU A 427 35.93 -23.03 -26.46
C LEU A 427 35.33 -23.36 -27.84
N PRO A 428 34.40 -22.57 -28.42
CA PRO A 428 33.86 -22.85 -29.75
C PRO A 428 34.83 -22.52 -30.90
N LEU A 429 35.91 -21.76 -30.66
CA LEU A 429 36.92 -21.40 -31.65
C LEU A 429 38.08 -22.41 -31.74
N LEU A 430 38.26 -23.25 -30.71
CA LEU A 430 39.30 -24.29 -30.67
C LEU A 430 39.29 -25.26 -31.87
N PRO A 431 38.13 -25.77 -32.35
CA PRO A 431 38.09 -26.64 -33.52
C PRO A 431 38.49 -25.91 -34.82
N MET A 432 38.25 -24.60 -34.89
CA MET A 432 38.54 -23.78 -36.06
C MET A 432 40.04 -23.43 -36.12
N LEU A 433 40.64 -23.12 -34.97
CA LEU A 433 42.08 -22.90 -34.84
C LEU A 433 42.88 -24.19 -35.06
N TRP A 434 42.40 -25.33 -34.57
CA TRP A 434 43.02 -26.63 -34.81
C TRP A 434 42.98 -27.01 -36.29
N ARG A 435 41.87 -26.74 -36.99
CA ARG A 435 41.77 -26.94 -38.45
C ARG A 435 42.66 -26.00 -39.27
N ARG A 436 42.96 -24.79 -38.78
CA ARG A 436 43.93 -23.87 -39.42
C ARG A 436 45.37 -24.33 -39.23
N ARG A 437 45.71 -24.87 -38.05
CA ARG A 437 47.05 -25.40 -37.76
C ARG A 437 47.42 -26.69 -38.49
N VAL A 438 46.44 -27.52 -38.83
CA VAL A 438 46.66 -28.78 -39.57
C VAL A 438 46.74 -28.54 -41.10
N ARG A 439 46.49 -27.31 -41.56
CA ARG A 439 46.51 -26.92 -43.00
C ARG A 439 47.65 -25.95 -43.35
N ALA A 440 48.44 -25.52 -42.37
CA ALA A 440 49.73 -24.88 -42.55
C ALA A 440 50.80 -25.93 -42.23
#